data_AF-A0A562I996-F1
#
_entry.id   AF-A0A562I996-F1
#
_cell.length_a   1.000
_cell.length_b   1.000
_cell.length_c   1.000
_cell.angle_alpha   90.00
_cell.angle_beta   90.00
_cell.angle_gamma   90.00
#
_symmetry.space_group_name_H-M   'P 1'
#
loop_
_entity.id
_entity.type
_entity.pdbx_description
1 polymer ?
#
loop_
_entity_poly.entity_id
_entity_poly.type
_entity_poly.pdbx_seq_one_letter_code
_entity_poly.pdbx_strand_id
1 'polypeptide(L)'
;MTHRSAWVDAAKVLPVIEGTVFRLEVEHLPSGATPKPVWLWWSGVDATPADVDRLWQTFLRRFDIEHTFRLFKQTLGWTCPKIRTP
;
A
#
# COMPACT_ATOMS: atom_id res chain seq x y z
N MET A 1 22.92 2.09 12.56
CA MET A 1 21.55 2.16 11.98
C MET A 1 21.03 3.56 12.19
N THR A 2 20.93 4.37 11.13
CA THR A 2 20.48 5.77 11.24
C THR A 2 18.98 5.81 10.96
N HIS A 3 18.18 6.09 11.99
CA HIS A 3 16.71 6.12 11.91
C HIS A 3 16.28 7.35 11.09
N ARG A 4 15.74 7.16 9.87
CA ARG A 4 15.22 8.23 9.01
C ARG A 4 13.70 8.17 9.00
N SER A 5 13.06 8.84 9.95
CA SER A 5 11.61 9.08 9.92
C SER A 5 11.40 10.57 10.19
N ALA A 6 10.58 11.24 9.38
CA ALA A 6 10.39 12.70 9.40
C ALA A 6 9.80 13.27 10.71
N TRP A 7 9.49 12.41 11.68
CA TRP A 7 8.77 12.72 12.91
C TRP A 7 9.61 12.49 14.17
N VAL A 8 10.84 11.98 14.04
CA VAL A 8 11.69 11.58 15.19
C VAL A 8 11.97 12.76 16.12
N ASP A 9 12.30 13.93 15.57
CA ASP A 9 12.63 15.12 16.36
C ASP A 9 11.39 15.71 17.07
N ALA A 10 10.21 15.54 16.48
CA ALA A 10 8.96 16.03 17.04
C ALA A 10 8.42 15.12 18.16
N ALA A 11 8.60 13.80 18.02
CA ALA A 11 7.95 12.84 18.90
C ALA A 11 8.65 12.68 20.25
N LYS A 12 9.97 12.93 20.35
CA LYS A 12 10.86 12.62 21.50
C LYS A 12 10.90 11.13 21.92
N VAL A 13 9.76 10.45 21.91
CA VAL A 13 9.52 9.00 22.03
C VAL A 13 8.51 8.62 20.96
N LEU A 14 8.80 7.58 20.17
CA LEU A 14 7.85 7.11 19.15
C LEU A 14 6.64 6.44 19.84
N PRO A 15 5.40 6.81 19.47
CA PRO A 15 4.23 6.16 20.02
C PRO A 15 4.14 4.71 19.54
N VAL A 16 3.81 3.81 20.45
CA VAL A 16 3.35 2.46 20.07
C VAL A 16 1.91 2.60 19.59
N ILE A 17 1.63 2.14 18.37
CA ILE A 17 0.28 2.15 17.79
C ILE A 17 -0.27 0.74 17.86
N GLU A 18 -1.31 0.55 18.67
CA GLU A 18 -2.06 -0.70 18.72
C GLU A 18 -2.79 -0.93 17.41
N GLY A 19 -2.99 -2.21 17.06
CA GLY A 19 -3.70 -2.56 15.84
C GLY A 19 -3.79 -4.05 15.65
N THR A 20 -4.58 -4.43 14.64
CA THR A 20 -4.81 -5.82 14.28
C THR A 20 -3.85 -6.25 13.18
N VAL A 21 -3.23 -7.42 13.36
CA VAL A 21 -2.45 -8.11 12.32
C VAL A 21 -3.26 -9.31 11.85
N PHE A 22 -3.41 -9.46 10.54
CA PHE A 22 -4.07 -10.62 9.96
C PHE A 22 -3.27 -11.19 8.78
N ARG A 23 -3.33 -12.52 8.65
CA ARG A 23 -2.60 -13.32 7.67
C ARG A 23 -3.54 -13.67 6.53
N LEU A 24 -3.15 -13.30 5.31
CA LEU A 24 -3.82 -13.73 4.09
C LEU A 24 -3.04 -14.90 3.48
N GLU A 25 -3.67 -16.07 3.46
CA GLU A 25 -3.20 -17.18 2.63
C GLU A 25 -3.50 -16.88 1.17
N VAL A 26 -2.52 -17.12 0.31
CA VAL A 26 -2.70 -17.01 -1.13
C VAL A 26 -2.75 -18.42 -1.70
N GLU A 27 -3.89 -18.79 -2.26
CA GLU A 27 -4.05 -20.12 -2.86
C GLU A 27 -3.35 -20.22 -4.22
N HIS A 28 -3.43 -19.16 -5.03
CA HIS A 28 -2.94 -19.17 -6.39
C HIS A 28 -2.22 -17.86 -6.77
N LEU A 29 -1.07 -18.00 -7.43
CA LEU A 29 -0.37 -16.92 -8.10
C LEU A 29 -0.34 -17.19 -9.62
N PRO A 30 -0.77 -16.23 -10.46
CA PRO A 30 -0.74 -16.40 -11.91
C PRO A 30 0.65 -16.69 -12.49
N SER A 31 1.72 -16.32 -11.78
CA SER A 31 3.10 -16.59 -12.20
C SER A 31 3.56 -18.02 -11.95
N GLY A 32 2.76 -18.86 -11.28
CA GLY A 32 3.13 -20.23 -10.87
C GLY A 32 4.15 -20.30 -9.72
N ALA A 33 4.53 -19.17 -9.14
CA ALA A 33 5.43 -19.14 -7.99
C ALA A 33 4.75 -19.71 -6.73
N THR A 34 5.54 -20.27 -5.80
CA THR A 34 5.03 -20.70 -4.50
C THR A 34 4.45 -19.49 -3.75
N PRO A 35 3.15 -19.50 -3.43
CA PRO A 35 2.54 -18.38 -2.72
C PRO A 35 3.13 -18.26 -1.31
N LYS A 36 3.58 -17.06 -0.97
CA LYS A 36 3.94 -16.70 0.40
C LYS A 36 2.76 -15.97 1.04
N PRO A 37 2.48 -16.20 2.33
CA PRO A 37 1.41 -15.49 3.01
C PRO A 37 1.70 -13.99 3.02
N VAL A 38 0.63 -13.21 2.89
CA VAL A 38 0.69 -11.75 3.03
C VAL A 38 0.23 -11.38 4.44
N TRP A 39 0.97 -10.49 5.08
CA TRP A 39 0.60 -9.93 6.38
C TRP A 39 0.11 -8.51 6.20
N LEU A 40 -1.10 -8.24 6.69
CA LEU A 40 -1.68 -6.91 6.71
C LEU A 40 -1.78 -6.43 8.16
N TRP A 41 -1.51 -5.14 8.35
CA TRP A 41 -1.70 -4.45 9.63
C TRP A 41 -2.71 -3.33 9.44
N TRP A 42 -3.63 -3.21 10.40
CA TRP A 42 -4.65 -2.17 10.45
C TRP A 42 -4.67 -1.55 11.84
N SER A 43 -4.77 -0.22 11.93
CA SER A 43 -4.76 0.51 13.22
C SER A 43 -6.04 0.34 14.04
N GLY A 44 -7.08 -0.30 13.50
CA GLY A 44 -8.25 -0.70 14.28
C GLY A 44 -7.91 -1.86 15.22
N VAL A 45 -8.36 -1.74 16.47
CA VAL A 45 -8.38 -2.83 17.44
C VAL A 45 -9.70 -3.59 17.35
N ASP A 46 -9.73 -4.84 17.83
CA ASP A 46 -10.91 -5.69 17.87
C ASP A 46 -11.60 -5.90 16.50
N ALA A 47 -10.80 -6.16 15.46
CA ALA A 47 -11.31 -6.35 14.10
C ALA A 47 -12.37 -7.46 14.03
N THR A 48 -13.52 -7.12 13.47
CA THR A 48 -14.58 -8.08 13.17
C THR A 48 -14.28 -8.84 11.88
N PRO A 49 -14.95 -9.98 11.62
CA PRO A 49 -14.84 -10.67 10.33
C PRO A 49 -15.18 -9.76 9.13
N ALA A 50 -16.15 -8.85 9.28
CA ALA A 50 -16.51 -7.90 8.23
C ALA A 50 -15.40 -6.87 7.97
N ASP A 51 -14.64 -6.48 8.99
CA ASP A 51 -13.46 -5.62 8.83
C ASP A 51 -12.37 -6.35 8.04
N VAL A 52 -12.09 -7.62 8.40
CA VAL A 52 -11.13 -8.46 7.67
C VAL A 52 -11.52 -8.54 6.19
N ASP A 53 -12.80 -8.80 5.90
CA ASP A 53 -13.32 -8.87 4.53
C ASP A 53 -13.08 -7.60 3.73
N ARG A 54 -13.41 -6.45 4.32
CA ARG A 54 -13.19 -5.15 3.69
C ARG A 54 -11.70 -4.86 3.48
N LEU A 55 -10.85 -5.19 4.46
CA LEU A 55 -9.43 -4.86 4.41
C LEU A 55 -8.68 -5.67 3.34
N TRP A 56 -8.95 -6.97 3.18
CA TRP A 56 -8.31 -7.74 2.10
C TRP A 56 -8.78 -7.30 0.72
N GLN A 57 -10.07 -6.96 0.55
CA GLN A 57 -10.59 -6.40 -0.69
C GLN A 57 -9.91 -5.07 -1.02
N THR A 58 -9.75 -4.19 -0.02
CA THR A 58 -9.03 -2.93 -0.16
C THR A 58 -7.58 -3.16 -0.58
N PHE A 59 -6.92 -4.17 -0.01
CA PHE A 59 -5.56 -4.55 -0.40
C PHE A 59 -5.44 -4.98 -1.87
N LEU A 60 -6.48 -5.61 -2.45
CA LEU A 60 -6.47 -5.93 -3.88
C LEU A 60 -6.58 -4.69 -4.77
N ARG A 61 -7.25 -3.63 -4.30
CA ARG A 61 -7.38 -2.35 -5.01
C ARG A 61 -6.15 -1.45 -4.87
N ARG A 62 -5.12 -1.86 -4.11
CA ARG A 62 -3.94 -1.03 -3.83
C ARG A 62 -3.25 -0.50 -5.08
N PHE A 63 -3.33 -1.23 -6.19
CA PHE A 63 -2.68 -0.86 -7.44
C PHE A 63 -3.46 0.16 -8.28
N ASP A 64 -4.68 0.52 -7.90
CA ASP A 64 -5.52 1.44 -8.68
C ASP A 64 -4.82 2.79 -8.89
N ILE A 65 -4.08 3.28 -7.88
CA ILE A 65 -3.34 4.53 -7.97
C ILE A 65 -2.16 4.44 -8.93
N GLU A 66 -1.39 3.35 -8.91
CA GLU A 66 -0.30 3.12 -9.85
C GLU A 66 -0.81 2.96 -11.28
N HIS A 67 -1.93 2.26 -11.48
CA HIS A 67 -2.57 2.17 -12.79
C HIS A 67 -3.04 3.54 -13.29
N THR A 68 -3.59 4.37 -12.40
CA THR A 68 -3.99 5.75 -12.74
C THR A 68 -2.79 6.59 -13.15
N PHE A 69 -1.68 6.53 -12.39
CA PHE A 69 -0.45 7.22 -12.79
C PHE A 69 0.13 6.69 -14.09
N ARG A 70 0.06 5.38 -14.33
CA ARG A 70 0.50 4.76 -15.58
C ARG A 70 -0.32 5.27 -16.76
N LEU A 71 -1.65 5.32 -16.64
CA LEU A 71 -2.56 5.87 -17.64
C LEU A 71 -2.17 7.31 -18.00
N PHE A 72 -2.01 8.18 -17.00
CA PHE A 72 -1.69 9.59 -17.25
C PHE A 72 -0.32 9.79 -17.91
N LYS A 73 0.69 9.07 -17.44
CA LYS A 73 2.05 9.24 -17.96
C LYS A 73 2.24 8.59 -19.34
N GLN A 74 1.79 7.35 -19.51
CA GLN A 74 2.10 6.54 -20.68
C GLN A 74 1.05 6.66 -21.78
N THR A 75 -0.25 6.68 -21.43
CA THR A 75 -1.32 6.73 -22.42
C THR A 75 -1.68 8.16 -22.78
N LEU A 76 -1.83 9.05 -21.79
CA LEU A 76 -2.17 10.46 -22.04
C LEU A 76 -0.95 11.36 -22.26
N GLY A 77 0.26 10.83 -22.08
CA GLY A 77 1.50 11.55 -22.36
C GLY A 77 1.71 12.78 -21.47
N TRP A 78 1.20 12.81 -20.24
CA TRP A 78 1.30 13.98 -19.35
C TRP A 78 2.72 14.34 -18.94
N THR A 79 3.68 13.44 -19.14
CA THR A 79 5.11 13.70 -18.97
C THR A 79 5.81 14.14 -20.25
N CYS A 80 5.10 14.23 -21.38
CA CYS A 80 5.64 14.70 -22.65
C CYS A 80 5.87 16.23 -22.57
N PRO A 81 7.10 16.72 -22.79
CA PRO A 81 7.37 18.14 -22.77
C PRO A 81 6.56 18.88 -23.84
N LYS A 82 5.81 19.91 -23.43
CA LYS A 82 5.22 20.87 -24.38
C LYS A 82 6.28 21.91 -24.75
N ILE A 83 7.11 21.59 -25.73
CA ILE A 83 8.07 22.54 -26.30
C ILE A 83 7.27 23.70 -26.90
N ARG A 84 7.53 24.92 -26.44
CA ARG A 84 7.01 26.16 -27.04
C ARG A 84 8.18 26.89 -27.70
N THR A 85 7.93 27.51 -28.84
CA THR A 85 8.87 28.42 -29.49
C THR A 85 9.17 29.58 -28.56
N PRO A 86 10.44 30.04 -28.45
CA PRO A 86 10.78 31.23 -27.66
C PRO A 86 10.02 32.47 -28.14
#